data_AF-A0A7R9EKQ7-F1
#
_entry.id   AF-A0A7R9EKQ7-F1
#
_cell.length_a   1.000
_cell.length_b   1.000
_cell.length_c   1.000
_cell.angle_alpha   90.00
_cell.angle_beta   90.00
_cell.angle_gamma   90.00
#
_symmetry.space_group_name_H-M   'P 1'
#
loop_
_entity.id
_entity.type
_entity.pdbx_description
1 polymer ?
#
loop_
_entity_poly.entity_id
_entity_poly.type
_entity_poly.pdbx_seq_one_letter_code
_entity_poly.pdbx_strand_id
1 'polypeptide(L)'
;QFALFTERGYTLTFKSADDSNLLLVKYGEFLYEHLIIFAPSVEEFGGAVSVETITEFIDGGGNVLVAGSSNSGDILRELASEVGFEVDEEGASVIDHLNYDMNDLGKHTLIVADSANLIDSPVITGPRNVPPLLYQGTGIVADKENPLVLQILTAESSAYSYVPDEPIKEYPHAVGKNTLLIAALQARNNARVVFSGSLYFFSDEAFTSPVQKALGGKKYDISGNQQVATSLSQWVFKEHGVLRVKSVSHSKDGEKAPPQAYTIMDNAWY
;
A
#
# COMPACT_ATOMS: atom_id res chain seq x y z
N GLN A 1 -11.98 8.66 8.52
CA GLN A 1 -10.61 8.07 8.52
C GLN A 1 -9.60 8.78 9.45
N PHE A 2 -9.37 10.10 9.34
CA PHE A 2 -8.25 10.78 10.02
C PHE A 2 -8.31 10.80 11.56
N ALA A 3 -9.51 10.73 12.15
CA ALA A 3 -9.68 10.63 13.60
C ALA A 3 -8.92 9.44 14.20
N LEU A 4 -8.85 8.30 13.49
CA LEU A 4 -8.11 7.11 13.92
C LEU A 4 -6.60 7.35 14.06
N PHE A 5 -6.03 8.31 13.33
CA PHE A 5 -4.62 8.68 13.48
C PHE A 5 -4.42 9.56 14.72
N THR A 6 -5.30 10.54 14.94
CA THR A 6 -5.24 11.40 16.12
C THR A 6 -5.43 10.62 17.41
N GLU A 7 -6.35 9.65 17.43
CA GLU A 7 -6.57 8.74 18.58
C GLU A 7 -5.33 7.88 18.90
N ARG A 8 -4.51 7.57 17.89
CA ARG A 8 -3.24 6.85 18.03
C ARG A 8 -2.05 7.75 18.38
N GLY A 9 -2.26 9.06 18.52
CA GLY A 9 -1.22 10.01 18.94
C GLY A 9 -0.44 10.66 17.79
N TYR A 10 -0.85 10.49 16.53
CA TYR A 10 -0.23 11.20 15.41
C TYR A 10 -0.60 12.69 15.39
N THR A 11 0.39 13.52 15.10
CA THR A 11 0.17 14.94 14.78
C THR A 11 -0.02 15.11 13.28
N LEU A 12 -1.24 15.43 12.85
CA LEU A 12 -1.57 15.57 11.44
C LEU A 12 -1.42 17.02 10.99
N THR A 13 -0.76 17.22 9.85
CA THR A 13 -0.69 18.50 9.14
C THR A 13 -1.28 18.31 7.75
N PHE A 14 -2.38 19.01 7.45
CA PHE A 14 -3.02 18.95 6.14
C PHE A 14 -2.51 20.09 5.27
N LYS A 15 -2.10 19.75 4.04
CA LYS A 15 -1.71 20.72 3.02
C LYS A 15 -2.28 20.31 1.67
N SER A 16 -2.50 21.28 0.80
CA SER A 16 -2.84 21.01 -0.60
C SER A 16 -1.60 20.55 -1.35
N ALA A 17 -1.76 19.65 -2.32
CA ALA A 17 -0.65 19.07 -3.07
C ALA A 17 0.08 20.12 -3.93
N ASP A 18 -0.58 21.21 -4.29
CA ASP A 18 -0.09 22.34 -5.10
C ASP A 18 0.41 23.54 -4.25
N ASP A 19 0.51 23.40 -2.92
CA ASP A 19 0.99 24.48 -2.05
C ASP A 19 2.47 24.80 -2.33
N SER A 20 2.74 26.04 -2.77
CA SER A 20 4.10 26.55 -3.00
C SER A 20 5.06 26.46 -1.80
N ASN A 21 4.57 26.20 -0.59
CA ASN A 21 5.36 26.06 0.64
C ASN A 21 5.47 24.61 1.14
N LEU A 22 5.19 23.61 0.31
CA LEU A 22 5.48 22.22 0.65
C LEU A 22 6.98 22.00 0.75
N LEU A 23 7.38 21.29 1.80
CA LEU A 23 8.78 21.05 2.14
C LEU A 23 8.87 19.80 3.03
N LEU A 24 9.63 18.79 2.62
CA LEU A 24 9.88 17.58 3.41
C LEU A 24 11.18 17.67 4.21
N VAL A 25 12.19 18.33 3.65
CA VAL A 25 13.53 18.46 4.23
C VAL A 25 13.90 19.92 4.39
N LYS A 26 14.39 20.30 5.57
CA LYS A 26 14.94 21.64 5.81
C LYS A 26 16.29 21.52 6.49
N TYR A 27 17.32 22.12 5.90
CA TYR A 27 18.70 22.08 6.41
C TYR A 27 19.24 20.66 6.64
N GLY A 28 18.83 19.69 5.82
CA GLY A 28 19.27 18.29 5.93
C GLY A 28 18.51 17.45 6.96
N GLU A 29 17.50 18.01 7.62
CA GLU A 29 16.62 17.27 8.53
C GLU A 29 15.23 17.09 7.92
N PHE A 30 14.69 15.88 8.06
CA PHE A 30 13.30 15.58 7.70
C PHE A 30 12.35 16.22 8.71
N LEU A 31 11.39 17.00 8.22
CA LEU A 31 10.39 17.70 9.04
C LEU A 31 9.25 16.78 9.49
N TYR A 32 9.08 15.64 8.82
CA TYR A 32 8.03 14.67 9.06
C TYR A 32 8.63 13.26 9.16
N GLU A 33 7.99 12.37 9.91
CA GLU A 33 8.38 10.94 9.96
C GLU A 33 7.63 10.09 8.93
N HIS A 34 6.44 10.53 8.55
CA HIS A 34 5.53 9.82 7.65
C HIS A 34 4.88 10.79 6.67
N LEU A 35 4.56 10.29 5.48
CA LEU A 35 3.90 11.02 4.41
C LEU A 35 2.65 10.25 3.95
N ILE A 36 1.53 10.97 3.78
CA ILE A 36 0.30 10.45 3.17
C ILE A 36 0.00 11.28 1.94
N ILE A 37 -0.16 10.63 0.79
CA ILE A 37 -0.49 11.27 -0.48
C ILE A 37 -1.87 10.79 -0.91
N PHE A 38 -2.88 11.59 -0.58
CA PHE A 38 -4.27 11.43 -1.03
C PHE A 38 -4.64 12.53 -2.02
N ALA A 39 -3.87 12.62 -3.09
CA ALA A 39 -4.03 13.59 -4.17
C ALA A 39 -3.83 12.87 -5.51
N PRO A 40 -4.80 12.05 -5.96
CA PRO A 40 -4.60 11.17 -7.11
C PRO A 40 -4.38 11.93 -8.43
N SER A 41 -5.09 13.04 -8.62
CA SER A 41 -5.07 13.84 -9.86
C SER A 41 -4.09 15.02 -9.79
N VAL A 42 -2.97 14.85 -9.08
CA VAL A 42 -1.94 15.89 -8.99
C VAL A 42 -1.04 15.84 -10.23
N GLU A 43 -0.93 16.98 -10.91
CA GLU A 43 -0.04 17.15 -12.08
C GLU A 43 1.39 17.51 -11.68
N GLU A 44 1.55 18.27 -10.59
CA GLU A 44 2.83 18.67 -10.04
C GLU A 44 2.66 18.95 -8.54
N PHE A 45 3.65 18.53 -7.74
CA PHE A 45 3.69 18.91 -6.34
C PHE A 45 4.21 20.33 -6.18
N GLY A 46 3.61 21.08 -5.25
CA GLY A 46 4.03 22.45 -4.96
C GLY A 46 5.36 22.53 -4.20
N GLY A 47 5.94 23.73 -4.20
CA GLY A 47 7.09 24.07 -3.37
C GLY A 47 8.36 23.30 -3.73
N ALA A 48 8.95 22.63 -2.75
CA ALA A 48 10.18 21.86 -2.90
C ALA A 48 9.93 20.34 -2.87
N VAL A 49 8.68 19.91 -3.06
CA VAL A 49 8.35 18.49 -3.12
C VAL A 49 8.31 18.07 -4.58
N SER A 50 9.04 17.02 -4.90
CA SER A 50 9.06 16.31 -6.19
C SER A 50 9.14 14.80 -5.96
N VAL A 51 9.02 14.01 -7.02
CA VAL A 51 9.20 12.54 -6.95
C VAL A 51 10.56 12.21 -6.34
N GLU A 52 11.63 12.88 -6.78
CA GLU A 52 12.98 12.65 -6.26
C GLU A 52 13.07 12.93 -4.76
N THR A 53 12.48 14.03 -4.28
CA THR A 53 12.50 14.33 -2.84
C THR A 53 11.72 13.32 -2.00
N ILE A 54 10.67 12.71 -2.56
CA ILE A 54 9.90 11.65 -1.89
C ILE A 54 10.71 10.36 -1.88
N THR A 55 11.41 10.03 -2.96
CA THR A 55 12.35 8.90 -3.02
C THR A 55 13.48 9.07 -2.01
N GLU A 56 14.09 10.26 -1.93
CA GLU A 56 15.09 10.60 -0.89
C GLU A 56 14.52 10.49 0.53
N PHE A 57 13.26 10.85 0.73
CA PHE A 57 12.56 10.68 2.00
C PHE A 57 12.40 9.19 2.38
N ILE A 58 12.07 8.34 1.42
CA ILE A 58 11.98 6.88 1.59
C ILE A 58 13.37 6.30 1.91
N ASP A 59 14.41 6.73 1.18
CA ASP A 59 15.80 6.32 1.43
C ASP A 59 16.32 6.79 2.81
N GLY A 60 15.82 7.94 3.28
CA GLY A 60 16.01 8.46 4.63
C GLY A 60 15.31 7.66 5.74
N GLY A 61 14.49 6.67 5.40
CA GLY A 61 13.77 5.81 6.34
C GLY A 61 12.32 6.23 6.61
N GLY A 62 11.85 7.28 5.93
CA GLY A 62 10.47 7.76 5.98
C GLY A 62 9.48 6.74 5.41
N ASN A 63 8.26 6.72 5.94
CA ASN A 63 7.21 5.82 5.47
C ASN A 63 6.17 6.59 4.67
N VAL A 64 5.68 6.00 3.58
CA VAL A 64 4.77 6.67 2.65
C VAL A 64 3.52 5.82 2.39
N LEU A 65 2.35 6.44 2.48
CA LEU A 65 1.08 5.85 2.06
C LEU A 65 0.51 6.67 0.90
N VAL A 66 0.39 6.05 -0.27
CA VAL A 66 -0.15 6.68 -1.49
C VAL A 66 -1.49 6.03 -1.85
N ALA A 67 -2.48 6.85 -2.19
CA ALA A 67 -3.72 6.36 -2.78
C ALA A 67 -3.99 7.06 -4.12
N GLY A 68 -3.95 6.27 -5.18
CA GLY A 68 -4.34 6.66 -6.53
C GLY A 68 -5.85 6.59 -6.75
N SER A 69 -6.27 6.76 -7.99
CA SER A 69 -7.63 6.52 -8.47
C SER A 69 -7.60 6.18 -9.96
N SER A 70 -8.75 6.13 -10.62
CA SER A 70 -8.81 6.09 -12.09
C SER A 70 -8.14 7.31 -12.73
N ASN A 71 -8.10 8.44 -12.02
CA ASN A 71 -7.53 9.70 -12.50
C ASN A 71 -6.13 9.90 -11.91
N SER A 72 -5.34 8.83 -11.78
CA SER A 72 -3.97 8.94 -11.25
C SER A 72 -3.10 9.64 -12.29
N GLY A 73 -2.64 10.84 -11.97
CA GLY A 73 -1.78 11.63 -12.85
C GLY A 73 -0.36 11.05 -12.99
N ASP A 74 0.40 11.58 -13.94
CA ASP A 74 1.73 11.07 -14.30
C ASP A 74 2.72 11.08 -13.12
N ILE A 75 2.65 12.08 -12.24
CA ILE A 75 3.52 12.17 -11.06
C ILE A 75 3.35 10.99 -10.11
N LEU A 76 2.11 10.50 -9.91
CA LEU A 76 1.91 9.32 -9.07
C LEU A 76 2.36 8.03 -9.75
N ARG A 77 2.26 7.96 -11.08
CA ARG A 77 2.74 6.82 -11.87
C ARG A 77 4.28 6.77 -11.88
N GLU A 78 4.92 7.93 -11.97
CA GLU A 78 6.37 8.08 -11.85
C GLU A 78 6.85 7.67 -10.45
N LEU A 79 6.21 8.19 -9.38
CA LEU A 79 6.51 7.78 -8.01
C LEU A 79 6.30 6.28 -7.80
N ALA A 80 5.24 5.69 -8.38
CA ALA A 80 5.01 4.26 -8.32
C ALA A 80 6.16 3.47 -8.96
N SER A 81 6.65 3.95 -10.11
CA SER A 81 7.74 3.33 -10.86
C SER A 81 9.06 3.33 -10.06
N GLU A 82 9.35 4.43 -9.34
CA GLU A 82 10.50 4.54 -8.44
C GLU A 82 10.48 3.52 -7.28
N VAL A 83 9.29 3.06 -6.87
CA VAL A 83 9.12 2.04 -5.81
C VAL A 83 8.82 0.63 -6.35
N GLY A 84 8.97 0.43 -7.67
CA GLY A 84 8.85 -0.89 -8.32
C GLY A 84 7.43 -1.32 -8.67
N PHE A 85 6.51 -0.36 -8.84
CA PHE A 85 5.14 -0.58 -9.27
C PHE A 85 4.85 0.14 -10.57
N GLU A 86 4.02 -0.47 -11.41
CA GLU A 86 3.51 0.14 -12.63
C GLU A 86 2.00 0.35 -12.49
N VAL A 87 1.59 1.61 -12.46
CA VAL A 87 0.18 2.00 -12.41
C VAL A 87 -0.32 2.22 -13.83
N ASP A 88 -1.54 1.78 -14.09
CA ASP A 88 -2.20 1.93 -15.39
C ASP A 88 -2.35 3.40 -15.81
N GLU A 89 -2.72 3.64 -17.06
CA GLU A 89 -2.92 4.98 -17.61
C GLU A 89 -4.10 5.73 -16.96
N GLU A 90 -4.10 7.06 -17.11
CA GLU A 90 -5.20 7.89 -16.63
C GLU A 90 -6.52 7.50 -17.35
N GLY A 91 -7.60 7.39 -16.59
CA GLY A 91 -8.90 6.93 -17.05
C GLY A 91 -9.08 5.41 -16.95
N ALA A 92 -8.00 4.64 -16.82
CA ALA A 92 -8.10 3.20 -16.62
C ALA A 92 -8.63 2.86 -15.22
N SER A 93 -9.46 1.82 -15.16
CA SER A 93 -10.02 1.30 -13.92
C SER A 93 -9.99 -0.21 -13.92
N VAL A 94 -9.90 -0.81 -12.73
CA VAL A 94 -10.13 -2.24 -12.58
C VAL A 94 -11.60 -2.53 -12.85
N ILE A 95 -11.83 -3.43 -13.80
CA ILE A 95 -13.16 -3.89 -14.24
C ILE A 95 -13.26 -5.39 -13.97
N ASP A 96 -14.35 -5.83 -13.35
CA ASP A 96 -14.67 -7.24 -13.19
C ASP A 96 -16.18 -7.46 -13.37
N HIS A 97 -16.56 -8.11 -14.47
CA HIS A 97 -17.97 -8.37 -14.75
C HIS A 97 -18.59 -9.51 -13.93
N LEU A 98 -17.80 -10.22 -13.13
CA LEU A 98 -18.29 -11.31 -12.27
C LEU A 98 -18.33 -10.92 -10.78
N ASN A 99 -17.39 -10.09 -10.33
CA ASN A 99 -17.22 -9.74 -8.91
C ASN A 99 -17.41 -8.24 -8.65
N TYR A 100 -18.46 -7.63 -9.20
CA TYR A 100 -18.82 -6.24 -8.90
C TYR A 100 -19.94 -6.15 -7.87
N ASP A 101 -20.00 -5.03 -7.15
CA ASP A 101 -21.03 -4.79 -6.13
C ASP A 101 -22.37 -4.44 -6.78
N MET A 102 -23.47 -4.79 -6.10
CA MET A 102 -24.81 -4.50 -6.59
C MET A 102 -25.11 -3.00 -6.75
N ASN A 103 -24.36 -2.12 -6.08
CA ASN A 103 -24.52 -0.67 -6.18
C ASN A 103 -23.62 -0.04 -7.27
N ASP A 104 -22.94 -0.84 -8.09
CA ASP A 104 -22.17 -0.33 -9.22
C ASP A 104 -23.06 0.44 -10.22
N LEU A 105 -22.47 1.45 -10.87
CA LEU A 105 -23.16 2.36 -11.80
C LEU A 105 -23.30 1.81 -13.23
N GLY A 106 -23.05 0.52 -13.45
CA GLY A 106 -23.22 -0.18 -14.73
C GLY A 106 -21.94 -0.31 -15.55
N LYS A 107 -20.78 0.08 -15.02
CA LYS A 107 -19.46 -0.08 -15.66
C LYS A 107 -18.64 -1.24 -15.08
N HIS A 108 -19.15 -1.86 -14.02
CA HIS A 108 -18.55 -2.98 -13.29
C HIS A 108 -17.14 -2.62 -12.77
N THR A 109 -17.03 -1.40 -12.23
CA THR A 109 -15.78 -0.80 -11.70
C THR A 109 -15.73 -0.76 -10.19
N LEU A 110 -16.88 -0.92 -9.52
CA LEU A 110 -16.96 -1.11 -8.07
C LEU A 110 -16.77 -2.60 -7.76
N ILE A 111 -15.53 -2.97 -7.51
CA ILE A 111 -15.08 -4.35 -7.35
C ILE A 111 -15.29 -4.82 -5.91
N VAL A 112 -15.79 -6.04 -5.77
CA VAL A 112 -15.86 -6.78 -4.51
C VAL A 112 -14.68 -7.75 -4.45
N ALA A 113 -13.63 -7.37 -3.73
CA ALA A 113 -12.47 -8.21 -3.51
C ALA A 113 -12.69 -9.10 -2.28
N ASP A 114 -12.61 -10.42 -2.47
CA ASP A 114 -12.72 -11.36 -1.36
C ASP A 114 -11.49 -11.29 -0.44
N SER A 115 -11.70 -11.47 0.86
CA SER A 115 -10.63 -11.43 1.87
C SER A 115 -9.57 -12.53 1.67
N ALA A 116 -9.88 -13.58 0.91
CA ALA A 116 -8.94 -14.61 0.48
C ALA A 116 -7.81 -14.07 -0.42
N ASN A 117 -8.02 -12.93 -1.10
CA ASN A 117 -7.02 -12.30 -1.97
C ASN A 117 -6.09 -11.34 -1.21
N LEU A 118 -6.31 -11.12 0.10
CA LEU A 118 -5.34 -10.43 0.94
C LEU A 118 -4.08 -11.29 1.13
N ILE A 119 -2.92 -10.69 1.32
CA ILE A 119 -1.70 -11.39 1.76
C ILE A 119 -1.92 -12.18 3.06
N ASP A 120 -1.24 -13.32 3.22
CA ASP A 120 -1.33 -14.16 4.43
C ASP A 120 -0.40 -13.65 5.54
N SER A 121 -0.69 -12.45 6.02
CA SER A 121 0.13 -11.82 7.05
C SER A 121 -0.73 -11.01 8.02
N PRO A 122 -1.10 -11.59 9.18
CA PRO A 122 -1.85 -10.88 10.21
C PRO A 122 -1.14 -9.62 10.74
N VAL A 123 0.18 -9.54 10.58
CA VAL A 123 0.98 -8.37 10.96
C VAL A 123 0.74 -7.17 10.02
N ILE A 124 0.37 -7.43 8.76
CA ILE A 124 0.17 -6.40 7.74
C ILE A 124 -1.32 -6.04 7.59
N THR A 125 -2.16 -7.05 7.38
CA THR A 125 -3.59 -6.86 7.04
C THR A 125 -4.54 -7.17 8.19
N GLY A 126 -4.01 -7.62 9.34
CA GLY A 126 -4.85 -8.14 10.41
C GLY A 126 -5.41 -9.53 10.08
N PRO A 127 -6.36 -10.05 10.87
CA PRO A 127 -6.97 -11.35 10.61
C PRO A 127 -7.73 -11.33 9.27
N ARG A 128 -7.50 -12.29 8.38
CA ARG A 128 -8.21 -12.42 7.09
C ARG A 128 -9.71 -12.67 7.19
N ASN A 129 -10.23 -12.97 8.39
CA ASN A 129 -11.66 -13.19 8.63
C ASN A 129 -12.42 -11.85 8.72
N VAL A 130 -12.38 -11.09 7.64
CA VAL A 130 -13.10 -9.83 7.44
C VAL A 130 -14.17 -10.01 6.36
N PRO A 131 -15.24 -9.21 6.36
CA PRO A 131 -16.15 -9.12 5.22
C PRO A 131 -15.38 -8.76 3.92
N PRO A 132 -15.95 -9.05 2.73
CA PRO A 132 -15.37 -8.63 1.47
C PRO A 132 -15.10 -7.12 1.43
N LEU A 133 -14.13 -6.74 0.62
CA LEU A 133 -13.64 -5.39 0.48
C LEU A 133 -14.23 -4.74 -0.77
N LEU A 134 -14.59 -3.47 -0.67
CA LEU A 134 -14.99 -2.64 -1.80
C LEU A 134 -13.76 -1.91 -2.35
N TYR A 135 -13.57 -1.96 -3.66
CA TYR A 135 -12.48 -1.30 -4.34
C TYR A 135 -12.98 -0.59 -5.59
N GLN A 136 -12.51 0.64 -5.81
CA GLN A 136 -12.78 1.38 -7.05
C GLN A 136 -11.59 2.28 -7.37
N GLY A 137 -10.90 1.98 -8.46
CA GLY A 137 -9.67 2.67 -8.82
C GLY A 137 -8.90 1.95 -9.92
N THR A 138 -7.66 2.36 -10.13
CA THR A 138 -6.78 1.82 -11.17
C THR A 138 -6.12 0.49 -10.76
N GLY A 139 -5.63 -0.27 -11.74
CA GLY A 139 -4.85 -1.48 -11.50
C GLY A 139 -3.36 -1.17 -11.33
N ILE A 140 -2.70 -1.97 -10.49
CA ILE A 140 -1.25 -1.92 -10.29
C ILE A 140 -0.63 -3.24 -10.75
N VAL A 141 0.51 -3.17 -11.41
CA VAL A 141 1.38 -4.31 -11.68
C VAL A 141 2.66 -4.12 -10.88
N ALA A 142 3.22 -5.20 -10.35
CA ALA A 142 4.54 -5.19 -9.72
C ALA A 142 5.52 -5.99 -10.55
N ASP A 143 6.77 -5.54 -10.56
CA ASP A 143 7.86 -6.33 -11.11
C ASP A 143 8.06 -7.62 -10.30
N LYS A 144 7.99 -8.76 -11.00
CA LYS A 144 8.17 -10.10 -10.41
C LYS A 144 9.62 -10.36 -9.99
N GLU A 145 10.58 -9.63 -10.57
CA GLU A 145 11.99 -9.76 -10.23
C GLU A 145 12.36 -9.00 -8.95
N ASN A 146 11.50 -8.09 -8.48
CA ASN A 146 11.75 -7.33 -7.26
C ASN A 146 11.32 -8.12 -6.00
N PRO A 147 12.26 -8.66 -5.20
CA PRO A 147 11.92 -9.47 -4.03
C PRO A 147 11.42 -8.64 -2.83
N LEU A 148 11.48 -7.30 -2.92
CA LEU A 148 11.09 -6.39 -1.83
C LEU A 148 9.60 -6.00 -1.91
N VAL A 149 8.94 -6.31 -3.02
CA VAL A 149 7.52 -6.02 -3.23
C VAL A 149 6.65 -7.07 -2.56
N LEU A 150 5.59 -6.58 -1.92
CA LEU A 150 4.54 -7.35 -1.26
C LEU A 150 3.22 -7.09 -1.97
N GLN A 151 2.58 -8.16 -2.42
CA GLN A 151 1.24 -8.13 -3.03
C GLN A 151 0.20 -8.17 -1.91
N ILE A 152 -0.31 -7.00 -1.51
CA ILE A 152 -1.17 -6.88 -0.32
C ILE A 152 -2.59 -7.33 -0.60
N LEU A 153 -3.18 -6.88 -1.70
CA LEU A 153 -4.51 -7.25 -2.14
C LEU A 153 -4.49 -7.43 -3.66
N THR A 154 -4.85 -8.60 -4.13
CA THR A 154 -4.97 -8.89 -5.57
C THR A 154 -6.43 -8.91 -6.03
N ALA A 155 -6.64 -8.67 -7.31
CA ALA A 155 -7.94 -8.84 -7.94
C ALA A 155 -8.25 -10.32 -8.20
N GLU A 156 -9.50 -10.60 -8.56
CA GLU A 156 -9.92 -11.93 -8.98
C GLU A 156 -9.39 -12.31 -10.37
N SER A 157 -9.44 -13.59 -10.71
CA SER A 157 -8.94 -14.09 -12.00
C SER A 157 -9.69 -13.55 -13.23
N SER A 158 -10.91 -13.03 -13.05
CA SER A 158 -11.73 -12.42 -14.11
C SER A 158 -11.53 -10.92 -14.27
N ALA A 159 -10.82 -10.27 -13.35
CA ALA A 159 -10.61 -8.83 -13.39
C ALA A 159 -9.55 -8.45 -14.43
N TYR A 160 -9.67 -7.25 -14.98
CA TYR A 160 -8.65 -6.62 -15.82
C TYR A 160 -8.69 -5.10 -15.61
N SER A 161 -7.62 -4.39 -15.95
CA SER A 161 -7.56 -2.94 -15.86
C SER A 161 -7.54 -2.33 -17.27
N TYR A 162 -8.50 -1.44 -17.55
CA TYR A 162 -8.63 -0.75 -18.84
C TYR A 162 -9.52 0.49 -18.72
N VAL A 163 -9.54 1.34 -19.74
CA VAL A 163 -10.48 2.48 -19.83
C VAL A 163 -11.90 1.97 -20.11
N PRO A 164 -12.87 2.12 -19.19
CA PRO A 164 -14.18 1.45 -19.28
C PRO A 164 -15.05 1.82 -20.49
N ASP A 165 -14.82 2.98 -21.08
CA ASP A 165 -15.59 3.49 -22.23
C ASP A 165 -14.95 3.17 -23.59
N GLU A 166 -13.73 2.60 -23.58
CA GLU A 166 -13.01 2.29 -24.80
C GLU A 166 -13.04 0.79 -25.13
N PRO A 167 -13.16 0.43 -26.42
CA PRO A 167 -13.02 -0.96 -26.82
C PRO A 167 -11.58 -1.42 -26.63
N ILE A 168 -11.40 -2.60 -26.06
CA ILE A 168 -10.08 -3.23 -25.88
C ILE A 168 -9.47 -3.52 -27.26
N LYS A 169 -8.44 -2.75 -27.62
CA LYS A 169 -7.67 -2.95 -28.86
C LYS A 169 -6.32 -3.62 -28.63
N GLU A 170 -5.78 -3.42 -27.44
CA GLU A 170 -4.47 -3.89 -27.02
C GLU A 170 -4.61 -4.81 -25.80
N TYR A 171 -3.54 -5.53 -25.46
CA TYR A 171 -3.57 -6.35 -24.26
C TYR A 171 -3.63 -5.43 -23.03
N PRO A 172 -4.62 -5.58 -22.14
CA PRO A 172 -4.75 -4.70 -20.97
C PRO A 172 -3.52 -4.76 -20.07
N HIS A 173 -3.18 -3.63 -19.44
CA HIS A 173 -1.99 -3.48 -18.59
C HIS A 173 -1.92 -4.53 -17.48
N ALA A 174 -3.04 -4.72 -16.78
CA ALA A 174 -3.19 -5.71 -15.72
C ALA A 174 -4.35 -6.66 -16.03
N VAL A 175 -4.10 -7.97 -15.95
CA VAL A 175 -5.11 -9.01 -16.21
C VAL A 175 -5.05 -10.13 -15.16
N GLY A 176 -6.23 -10.53 -14.70
CA GLY A 176 -6.46 -11.60 -13.75
C GLY A 176 -5.81 -11.34 -12.39
N LYS A 177 -5.35 -12.41 -11.74
CA LYS A 177 -4.77 -12.35 -10.39
C LYS A 177 -3.44 -11.58 -10.28
N ASN A 178 -2.80 -11.26 -11.40
CA ASN A 178 -1.61 -10.41 -11.40
C ASN A 178 -1.96 -8.93 -11.20
N THR A 179 -3.23 -8.56 -11.33
CA THR A 179 -3.72 -7.21 -11.03
C THR A 179 -3.68 -6.99 -9.52
N LEU A 180 -2.81 -6.09 -9.08
CA LEU A 180 -2.73 -5.67 -7.69
C LEU A 180 -3.68 -4.48 -7.48
N LEU A 181 -4.46 -4.54 -6.42
CA LEU A 181 -5.31 -3.44 -5.95
C LEU A 181 -4.57 -2.60 -4.90
N ILE A 182 -3.78 -3.28 -4.07
CA ILE A 182 -2.89 -2.69 -3.09
C ILE A 182 -1.55 -3.42 -3.16
N ALA A 183 -0.48 -2.66 -3.32
CA ALA A 183 0.89 -3.13 -3.29
C ALA A 183 1.66 -2.45 -2.17
N ALA A 184 2.73 -3.07 -1.69
CA ALA A 184 3.62 -2.47 -0.72
C ALA A 184 5.08 -2.82 -1.00
N LEU A 185 5.98 -1.93 -0.61
CA LEU A 185 7.42 -2.11 -0.69
C LEU A 185 7.99 -2.02 0.72
N GLN A 186 8.81 -3.00 1.09
CA GLN A 186 9.68 -2.87 2.26
C GLN A 186 11.12 -2.70 1.80
N ALA A 187 11.64 -1.47 1.89
CA ALA A 187 12.98 -1.14 1.46
C ALA A 187 14.06 -1.75 2.38
N ARG A 188 15.31 -1.77 1.91
CA ARG A 188 16.45 -2.35 2.65
C ARG A 188 16.77 -1.63 3.96
N ASN A 189 16.44 -0.35 4.06
CA ASN A 189 16.50 0.46 5.28
C ASN A 189 15.26 0.26 6.18
N ASN A 190 14.36 -0.66 5.83
CA ASN A 190 13.06 -0.90 6.47
C ASN A 190 12.07 0.28 6.39
N ALA A 191 12.22 1.21 5.45
CA ALA A 191 11.14 2.10 5.08
C ALA A 191 9.98 1.30 4.49
N ARG A 192 8.74 1.71 4.78
CA ARG A 192 7.53 1.05 4.31
C ARG A 192 6.78 2.00 3.40
N VAL A 193 6.50 1.53 2.19
CA VAL A 193 5.64 2.21 1.24
C VAL A 193 4.44 1.35 0.97
N VAL A 194 3.23 1.92 1.06
CA VAL A 194 2.00 1.27 0.61
C VAL A 194 1.42 2.11 -0.52
N PHE A 195 1.15 1.46 -1.64
CA PHE A 195 0.50 2.07 -2.79
C PHE A 195 -0.83 1.37 -3.03
N SER A 196 -1.93 2.11 -2.87
CA SER A 196 -3.26 1.65 -3.24
C SER A 196 -3.70 2.35 -4.52
N GLY A 197 -4.29 1.62 -5.47
CA GLY A 197 -4.83 2.24 -6.68
C GLY A 197 -6.19 2.93 -6.45
N SER A 198 -6.68 2.97 -5.21
CA SER A 198 -8.00 3.48 -4.86
C SER A 198 -7.99 4.34 -3.60
N LEU A 199 -8.23 5.64 -3.77
CA LEU A 199 -8.56 6.56 -2.69
C LEU A 199 -9.91 6.19 -2.06
N TYR A 200 -10.86 5.71 -2.87
CA TYR A 200 -12.16 5.24 -2.39
C TYR A 200 -12.03 4.14 -1.34
N PHE A 201 -11.04 3.23 -1.45
CA PHE A 201 -10.79 2.17 -0.47
C PHE A 201 -10.65 2.68 0.97
N PHE A 202 -10.15 3.91 1.13
CA PHE A 202 -9.90 4.58 2.41
C PHE A 202 -11.02 5.53 2.86
N SER A 203 -12.07 5.68 2.04
CA SER A 203 -13.16 6.63 2.30
C SER A 203 -14.10 6.14 3.39
N ASP A 204 -14.77 7.09 4.06
CA ASP A 204 -15.80 6.78 5.04
C ASP A 204 -17.02 6.09 4.38
N GLU A 205 -17.25 6.34 3.10
CA GLU A 205 -18.26 5.63 2.29
C GLU A 205 -17.91 4.14 2.20
N ALA A 206 -16.70 3.79 1.73
CA ALA A 206 -16.29 2.38 1.66
C ALA A 206 -16.32 1.71 3.04
N PHE A 207 -15.98 2.43 4.12
CA PHE A 207 -15.97 1.90 5.50
C PHE A 207 -17.35 1.58 6.06
N THR A 208 -18.40 2.23 5.58
CA THR A 208 -19.76 2.09 6.13
C THR A 208 -20.72 1.41 5.16
N SER A 209 -20.33 1.27 3.90
CA SER A 209 -21.15 0.64 2.87
C SER A 209 -21.35 -0.86 3.10
N PRO A 210 -22.57 -1.37 2.85
CA PRO A 210 -22.79 -2.80 2.74
C PRO A 210 -22.12 -3.34 1.48
N VAL A 211 -21.83 -4.64 1.45
CA VAL A 211 -21.22 -5.29 0.29
C VAL A 211 -22.00 -6.54 -0.10
N GLN A 212 -22.33 -6.63 -1.39
CA GLN A 212 -23.00 -7.77 -1.99
C GLN A 212 -22.67 -7.86 -3.49
N LYS A 213 -22.06 -8.98 -3.90
CA LYS A 213 -21.83 -9.28 -5.32
C LYS A 213 -23.16 -9.33 -6.08
N ALA A 214 -23.22 -8.63 -7.22
CA ALA A 214 -24.43 -8.51 -8.04
C ALA A 214 -24.91 -9.86 -8.62
N LEU A 215 -23.96 -10.74 -8.98
CA LEU A 215 -24.26 -12.07 -9.55
C LEU A 215 -24.55 -13.15 -8.49
N GLY A 216 -24.78 -12.73 -7.23
CA GLY A 216 -25.10 -13.61 -6.11
C GLY A 216 -23.98 -13.67 -5.08
N GLY A 217 -24.36 -13.98 -3.85
CA GLY A 217 -23.44 -14.00 -2.72
C GLY A 217 -24.15 -13.61 -1.43
N LYS A 218 -23.45 -13.82 -0.30
CA LYS A 218 -23.92 -13.35 1.00
C LYS A 218 -23.79 -11.83 1.05
N LYS A 219 -24.86 -11.15 1.46
CA LYS A 219 -24.82 -9.73 1.82
C LYS A 219 -24.14 -9.56 3.18
N TYR A 220 -23.24 -8.59 3.27
CA TYR A 220 -22.68 -8.12 4.52
C TYR A 220 -23.14 -6.69 4.75
N ASP A 221 -23.52 -6.37 5.99
CA ASP A 221 -24.04 -5.04 6.33
C ASP A 221 -22.95 -3.96 6.27
N ILE A 222 -21.69 -4.34 6.46
CA ILE A 222 -20.52 -3.45 6.44
C ILE A 222 -19.37 -4.18 5.73
N SER A 223 -18.62 -3.47 4.89
CA SER A 223 -17.41 -3.96 4.23
C SER A 223 -16.25 -4.22 5.21
N GLY A 224 -15.22 -4.94 4.76
CA GLY A 224 -13.99 -5.13 5.53
C GLY A 224 -13.02 -3.93 5.49
N ASN A 225 -13.33 -2.87 4.74
CA ASN A 225 -12.37 -1.83 4.36
C ASN A 225 -11.72 -1.13 5.57
N GLN A 226 -12.53 -0.75 6.57
CA GLN A 226 -12.02 -0.03 7.74
C GLN A 226 -11.00 -0.88 8.52
N GLN A 227 -11.28 -2.18 8.68
CA GLN A 227 -10.43 -3.10 9.43
C GLN A 227 -9.07 -3.24 8.74
N VAL A 228 -9.08 -3.52 7.42
CA VAL A 228 -7.85 -3.68 6.63
C VAL A 228 -7.09 -2.36 6.50
N ALA A 229 -7.76 -1.24 6.22
CA ALA A 229 -7.13 0.08 6.13
C ALA A 229 -6.46 0.49 7.45
N THR A 230 -7.09 0.16 8.58
CA THR A 230 -6.51 0.40 9.91
C THR A 230 -5.23 -0.41 10.10
N SER A 231 -5.29 -1.73 9.90
CA SER A 231 -4.11 -2.60 10.03
C SER A 231 -2.98 -2.23 9.09
N LEU A 232 -3.29 -1.88 7.83
CA LEU A 232 -2.31 -1.40 6.87
C LEU A 232 -1.64 -0.11 7.35
N SER A 233 -2.42 0.84 7.89
CA SER A 233 -1.87 2.09 8.41
C SER A 233 -0.96 1.87 9.63
N GLN A 234 -1.29 0.91 10.50
CA GLN A 234 -0.45 0.53 11.65
C GLN A 234 0.85 -0.13 11.20
N TRP A 235 0.77 -0.97 10.17
CA TRP A 235 1.96 -1.59 9.59
C TRP A 235 2.84 -0.56 8.88
N VAL A 236 2.31 0.26 7.97
CA VAL A 236 3.14 1.23 7.21
C VAL A 236 3.84 2.24 8.13
N PHE A 237 3.18 2.69 9.20
CA PHE A 237 3.75 3.64 10.16
C PHE A 237 4.48 3.00 11.34
N LYS A 238 4.91 1.74 11.19
CA LYS A 238 5.80 1.05 12.13
C LYS A 238 5.24 0.89 13.56
N GLU A 239 3.91 0.86 13.73
CA GLU A 239 3.28 0.45 14.99
C GLU A 239 3.37 -1.07 15.17
N HIS A 240 3.22 -1.82 14.08
CA HIS A 240 3.27 -3.28 14.08
C HIS A 240 4.47 -3.83 13.30
N GLY A 241 4.90 -5.05 13.64
CA GLY A 241 5.92 -5.78 12.88
C GLY A 241 7.31 -5.14 12.94
N VAL A 242 7.67 -4.49 14.04
CA VAL A 242 9.01 -3.91 14.26
C VAL A 242 9.81 -4.82 15.18
N LEU A 243 11.01 -5.16 14.76
CA LEU A 243 11.96 -5.92 15.57
C LEU A 243 13.20 -5.05 15.81
N ARG A 244 13.75 -5.14 17.02
CA ARG A 244 15.00 -4.45 17.38
C ARG A 244 15.95 -5.44 18.01
N VAL A 245 17.11 -5.62 17.38
CA VAL A 245 18.23 -6.36 17.95
C VAL A 245 18.87 -5.49 19.04
N LYS A 246 18.93 -5.99 20.27
CA LYS A 246 19.47 -5.22 21.42
C LYS A 246 20.98 -5.33 21.51
N SER A 247 21.47 -6.56 21.63
CA SER A 247 22.88 -6.88 21.78
C SER A 247 23.07 -8.33 21.39
N VAL A 248 24.18 -8.63 20.73
CA VAL A 248 24.61 -10.00 20.42
C VAL A 248 25.83 -10.29 21.27
N SER A 249 25.85 -11.46 21.91
CA SER A 249 26.98 -11.92 22.72
C SER A 249 27.34 -13.33 22.32
N HIS A 250 28.62 -13.59 22.07
CA HIS A 250 29.11 -14.93 21.81
C HIS A 250 30.32 -15.22 22.68
N SER A 251 30.50 -16.48 23.06
CA SER A 251 31.64 -16.93 23.86
C SER A 251 31.94 -18.41 23.59
N LYS A 252 33.06 -18.91 24.13
CA LYS A 252 33.26 -20.36 24.24
C LYS A 252 32.34 -20.89 25.34
N ASP A 253 32.02 -22.18 25.26
CA ASP A 253 31.25 -22.84 26.31
C ASP A 253 31.93 -22.69 27.68
N GLY A 254 31.18 -22.18 28.67
CA GLY A 254 31.69 -21.85 30.00
C GLY A 254 32.42 -20.51 30.14
N GLU A 255 32.70 -19.78 29.04
CA GLU A 255 33.33 -18.46 29.08
C GLU A 255 32.30 -17.33 29.00
N LYS A 256 32.61 -16.19 29.64
CA LYS A 256 31.73 -15.01 29.66
C LYS A 256 32.08 -13.95 28.62
N ALA A 257 33.25 -14.05 27.99
CA ALA A 257 33.74 -13.10 27.02
C ALA A 257 34.02 -13.81 25.68
N PRO A 258 33.90 -13.09 24.55
CA PRO A 258 34.29 -13.63 23.27
C PRO A 258 35.80 -13.89 23.24
N PRO A 259 36.25 -15.08 22.78
CA PRO A 259 37.67 -15.34 22.62
C PRO A 259 38.23 -14.52 21.46
N GLN A 260 39.54 -14.28 21.45
CA GLN A 260 40.20 -13.60 20.33
C GLN A 260 40.11 -14.41 19.03
N ALA A 261 40.17 -15.74 19.13
CA ALA A 261 39.96 -16.67 18.03
C ALA A 261 39.36 -17.98 18.55
N TYR A 262 38.50 -18.58 17.75
CA TYR A 262 38.02 -19.94 17.96
C TYR A 262 38.97 -20.93 17.27
N THR A 263 39.12 -22.12 17.87
CA THR A 263 39.85 -23.24 17.29
C THR A 263 38.90 -24.28 16.69
N ILE A 264 39.43 -25.15 15.81
CA ILE A 264 38.66 -26.24 15.22
C ILE A 264 38.10 -27.11 16.35
N MET A 265 36.81 -27.44 16.29
CA MET A 265 36.07 -28.19 17.32
C MET A 265 35.79 -27.42 18.63
N ASP A 266 35.96 -26.10 18.68
CA ASP A 266 35.49 -25.32 19.83
C ASP A 266 33.96 -25.29 19.89
N ASN A 267 33.42 -25.58 21.06
CA ASN A 267 32.00 -25.35 21.36
C ASN A 267 31.79 -23.86 21.66
N ALA A 268 30.88 -23.22 20.93
CA ALA A 268 30.53 -21.82 21.06
C ALA A 268 29.06 -21.64 21.46
N TRP A 269 28.78 -20.57 22.21
CA TRP A 269 27.46 -20.12 22.59
C TRP A 269 27.18 -18.74 21.98
N TYR A 270 25.93 -18.47 21.57
CA TYR A 270 25.46 -17.26 20.89
C TYR A 270 24.13 -16.77 21.47
#